data_AF-A0A8I2G4U1-F1
#
_entry.id   AF-A0A8I2G4U1-F1
#
_cell.length_a   1.000
_cell.length_b   1.000
_cell.length_c   1.000
_cell.angle_alpha   90.00
_cell.angle_beta   90.00
_cell.angle_gamma   90.00
#
_symmetry.space_group_name_H-M   'P 1'
#
loop_
_entity.id
_entity.type
_entity.pdbx_description
1 polymer ?
#
loop_
_entity_poly.entity_id
_entity_poly.type
_entity_poly.pdbx_seq_one_letter_code
_entity_poly.pdbx_strand_id
1 'polypeptide(L)'
;MKNYFKKKEFLKWPARPSRRQVFLLNYFWNNLNIIRAELKAPIIITSFNRSIQKYRSMKARGLYPSPTSDHFWGQAVPCQLDKHKKIYGPYFTESAGAADIVTPTISVFYAFRLIVKMAVTGVVNLGQVIYEKRRHPTPAEWIHLSNPRDHIFNKTYLEKTGGLKRKFLTSKNGGKTYRVFSF
;
A
#
# COMPACT_ATOMS: atom_id res chain seq x y z
N MET A 1 0.04 3.60 -27.99
CA MET A 1 -0.37 3.02 -26.67
C MET A 1 -1.33 3.98 -25.98
N LYS A 2 -2.59 3.60 -25.76
CA LYS A 2 -3.57 4.43 -25.03
C LYS A 2 -3.16 4.50 -23.55
N ASN A 3 -2.94 5.71 -23.02
CA ASN A 3 -2.68 5.95 -21.61
C ASN A 3 -3.96 5.71 -20.80
N TYR A 4 -4.12 4.53 -20.22
CA TYR A 4 -5.28 4.16 -19.40
C TYR A 4 -5.26 4.72 -17.97
N PHE A 5 -4.48 5.77 -17.70
CA PHE A 5 -4.57 6.50 -16.44
C PHE A 5 -4.65 7.99 -16.71
N LYS A 6 -5.82 8.58 -16.47
CA LYS A 6 -5.89 10.03 -16.28
C LYS A 6 -5.47 10.27 -14.83
N LYS A 7 -4.51 11.17 -14.58
CA LYS A 7 -4.14 11.68 -13.23
C LYS A 7 -5.37 12.12 -12.41
N LYS A 8 -6.51 12.37 -13.08
CA LYS A 8 -7.84 12.60 -12.51
C LYS A 8 -8.43 11.39 -11.75
N GLU A 9 -7.99 10.15 -11.90
CA GLU A 9 -8.53 9.05 -11.06
C GLU A 9 -8.04 9.10 -9.61
N PHE A 10 -7.02 9.92 -9.32
CA PHE A 10 -6.57 10.26 -7.97
C PHE A 10 -7.46 11.31 -7.26
N LEU A 11 -8.64 11.65 -7.81
CA LEU A 11 -9.58 12.70 -7.38
C LEU A 11 -10.18 12.57 -5.96
N LYS A 12 -9.71 11.63 -5.12
CA LYS A 12 -10.00 11.60 -3.67
C LYS A 12 -8.80 12.03 -2.83
N TRP A 13 -7.98 12.91 -3.39
CA TRP A 13 -6.93 13.62 -2.66
C TRP A 13 -7.55 14.76 -1.85
N PRO A 14 -7.01 15.16 -0.68
CA PRO A 14 -7.33 16.46 -0.12
C PRO A 14 -7.17 17.54 -1.20
N ALA A 15 -8.09 18.53 -1.22
CA ALA A 15 -8.13 19.59 -2.23
C ALA A 15 -6.78 20.33 -2.40
N ARG A 16 -5.94 20.30 -1.35
CA ARG A 16 -4.56 20.79 -1.37
C ARG A 16 -3.63 19.75 -0.72
N PRO A 17 -2.94 18.90 -1.52
CA PRO A 17 -1.94 17.98 -0.98
C PRO A 17 -0.78 18.73 -0.31
N SER A 18 -0.24 18.18 0.78
CA SER A 18 1.02 18.68 1.33
C SER A 18 2.20 18.36 0.39
N ARG A 19 3.32 19.09 0.51
CA ARG A 19 4.56 18.79 -0.25
C ARG A 19 4.99 17.33 -0.09
N ARG A 20 4.89 16.80 1.14
CA ARG A 20 5.16 15.40 1.44
C ARG A 20 4.24 14.47 0.66
N GLN A 21 2.94 14.74 0.60
CA GLN A 21 2.00 13.93 -0.17
C GLN A 21 2.30 13.91 -1.67
N VAL A 22 2.67 15.07 -2.23
CA VAL A 22 3.09 15.17 -3.64
C VAL A 22 4.35 14.34 -3.89
N PHE A 23 5.34 14.41 -3.00
CA PHE A 23 6.55 13.58 -3.08
C PHE A 23 6.21 12.08 -3.06
N LEU A 24 5.42 11.64 -2.08
CA LEU A 24 5.00 10.24 -1.96
C LEU A 24 4.27 9.75 -3.22
N LEU A 25 3.38 10.58 -3.77
CA LEU A 25 2.65 10.28 -5.00
C LEU A 25 3.58 10.08 -6.18
N ASN A 26 4.46 11.04 -6.43
CA ASN A 26 5.38 11.00 -7.56
C ASN A 26 6.31 9.78 -7.47
N TYR A 27 6.82 9.51 -6.27
CA TYR A 27 7.65 8.34 -6.02
C TYR A 27 6.92 7.03 -6.32
N PHE A 28 5.68 6.88 -5.82
CA PHE A 28 4.87 5.69 -6.06
C PHE A 28 4.53 5.53 -7.55
N TRP A 29 4.18 6.65 -8.19
CA TRP A 29 3.81 6.70 -9.60
C TRP A 29 4.95 6.26 -10.52
N ASN A 30 6.19 6.65 -10.22
CA ASN A 30 7.36 6.25 -11.00
C ASN A 30 7.55 4.72 -10.95
N ASN A 31 7.49 4.12 -9.76
CA ASN A 31 7.57 2.67 -9.62
C ASN A 31 6.42 1.96 -10.34
N LEU A 32 5.19 2.47 -10.23
CA LEU A 32 4.02 1.87 -10.88
C LEU A 32 4.14 1.89 -12.42
N ASN A 33 4.73 2.94 -13.00
CA ASN A 33 4.96 2.99 -14.45
C ASN A 33 5.98 1.94 -14.92
N ILE A 34 7.05 1.71 -14.16
CA ILE A 34 8.03 0.66 -14.46
C ILE A 34 7.36 -0.71 -14.37
N ILE A 35 6.59 -0.97 -13.30
CA ILE A 35 5.81 -2.22 -13.14
C ILE A 35 4.88 -2.43 -14.33
N ARG A 36 4.15 -1.39 -14.74
CA ARG A 36 3.22 -1.47 -15.88
C ARG A 36 3.93 -1.83 -17.18
N ALA A 37 5.09 -1.22 -17.43
CA ALA A 37 5.89 -1.50 -18.63
C ALA A 37 6.37 -2.96 -18.65
N GLU A 38 6.79 -3.49 -17.50
CA GLU A 38 7.31 -4.85 -17.38
C GLU A 38 6.20 -5.91 -17.45
N LEU A 39 5.08 -5.71 -16.75
CA LEU A 39 3.98 -6.67 -16.73
C LEU A 39 3.30 -6.83 -18.10
N LYS A 40 3.44 -5.83 -19.00
CA LYS A 40 2.76 -5.78 -20.30
C LYS A 40 1.26 -6.04 -20.21
N ALA A 41 0.65 -5.64 -19.09
CA ALA A 41 -0.76 -5.85 -18.76
C ALA A 41 -1.38 -4.58 -18.18
N PRO A 42 -2.71 -4.36 -18.33
CA PRO A 42 -3.40 -3.30 -17.62
C PRO A 42 -3.26 -3.48 -16.11
N ILE A 43 -3.10 -2.37 -15.40
CA ILE A 43 -3.17 -2.31 -13.95
C ILE A 43 -4.39 -1.47 -13.59
N ILE A 44 -5.21 -1.95 -12.66
CA ILE A 44 -6.34 -1.18 -12.10
C ILE A 44 -6.04 -0.93 -10.63
N ILE A 45 -6.09 0.33 -10.20
CA ILE A 45 -5.97 0.71 -8.79
C ILE A 45 -7.36 0.60 -8.14
N THR A 46 -7.53 -0.35 -7.22
CA THR A 46 -8.82 -0.61 -6.56
C THR A 46 -8.96 0.16 -5.25
N SER A 47 -7.84 0.56 -4.65
CA SER A 47 -7.77 1.32 -3.41
C SER A 47 -6.47 2.11 -3.36
N PHE A 48 -6.55 3.37 -2.97
CA PHE A 48 -5.42 4.30 -3.02
C PHE A 48 -5.33 5.10 -1.73
N ASN A 49 -6.00 6.26 -1.67
CA ASN A 49 -6.06 7.09 -0.48
C ASN A 49 -7.25 6.68 0.39
N ARG A 50 -7.00 6.52 1.69
CA ARG A 50 -7.98 6.17 2.68
C ARG A 50 -8.10 7.31 3.67
N SER A 51 -9.26 7.94 3.77
CA SER A 51 -9.58 8.84 4.87
C SER A 51 -9.93 8.06 6.14
N ILE A 52 -9.95 8.73 7.29
CA ILE A 52 -10.41 8.12 8.54
C ILE A 52 -11.86 7.63 8.45
N GLN A 53 -12.73 8.35 7.73
CA GLN A 53 -14.11 7.94 7.49
C GLN A 53 -14.17 6.66 6.66
N LYS A 54 -13.34 6.54 5.61
CA LYS A 54 -13.25 5.31 4.80
C LYS A 54 -12.74 4.14 5.63
N TYR A 55 -11.73 4.34 6.48
CA TYR A 55 -11.25 3.33 7.43
C TYR A 55 -12.38 2.84 8.35
N ARG A 56 -13.14 3.75 8.97
CA ARG A 56 -14.29 3.40 9.83
C ARG A 56 -15.35 2.62 9.07
N SER A 57 -15.74 3.08 7.88
CA SER A 57 -16.70 2.40 6.99
C SER A 57 -16.22 1.00 6.55
N MET A 58 -14.93 0.81 6.33
CA MET A 58 -14.37 -0.52 6.04
C MET A 58 -14.48 -1.46 7.25
N LYS A 59 -14.12 -0.99 8.45
CA LYS A 59 -14.29 -1.79 9.67
C LYS A 59 -15.75 -2.15 9.95
N ALA A 60 -16.67 -1.20 9.77
CA ALA A 60 -18.11 -1.44 9.94
C ALA A 60 -18.65 -2.53 8.98
N ARG A 61 -18.02 -2.71 7.80
CA ARG A 61 -18.35 -3.77 6.84
C ARG A 61 -17.63 -5.09 7.11
N GLY A 62 -17.00 -5.27 8.28
CA GLY A 62 -16.28 -6.48 8.66
C GLY A 62 -14.93 -6.68 7.94
N LEU A 63 -14.38 -5.65 7.29
CA LEU A 63 -13.03 -5.69 6.73
C LEU A 63 -11.97 -5.41 7.81
N TYR A 64 -10.72 -5.72 7.50
CA TYR A 64 -9.60 -5.63 8.44
C TYR A 64 -8.55 -4.56 8.05
N PRO A 65 -8.93 -3.29 7.78
CA PRO A 65 -7.94 -2.27 7.51
C PRO A 65 -7.08 -2.00 8.76
N SER A 66 -5.76 -1.82 8.58
CA SER A 66 -4.88 -1.43 9.68
C SER A 66 -5.12 0.04 10.11
N PRO A 67 -5.14 0.34 11.43
CA PRO A 67 -5.18 1.71 11.94
C PRO A 67 -3.89 2.50 11.67
N THR A 68 -2.79 1.85 11.30
CA THR A 68 -1.48 2.45 10.96
C THR A 68 -1.10 2.17 9.50
N SER A 69 -2.11 2.26 8.62
CA SER A 69 -1.98 1.89 7.21
C SER A 69 -1.21 2.93 6.38
N ASP A 70 -0.44 2.47 5.39
CA ASP A 70 0.23 3.35 4.43
C ASP A 70 -0.76 3.99 3.43
N HIS A 71 -2.02 3.52 3.37
CA HIS A 71 -3.08 4.18 2.60
C HIS A 71 -3.53 5.53 3.17
N PHE A 72 -3.02 5.98 4.32
CA PHE A 72 -3.29 7.34 4.82
C PHE A 72 -2.45 8.41 4.12
N TRP A 73 -1.46 8.05 3.29
CA TRP A 73 -0.67 8.99 2.48
C TRP A 73 -0.14 10.19 3.30
N GLY A 74 0.54 9.91 4.40
CA GLY A 74 1.11 10.93 5.29
C GLY A 74 0.11 11.80 6.06
N GLN A 75 -1.19 11.52 5.99
CA GLN A 75 -2.19 12.19 6.84
C GLN A 75 -1.99 11.78 8.31
N ALA A 76 -2.08 12.75 9.21
CA ALA A 76 -2.15 12.48 10.64
C ALA A 76 -3.50 11.82 10.96
N VAL A 77 -3.47 10.64 11.55
CA VAL A 77 -4.68 9.90 11.95
C VAL A 77 -4.64 9.52 13.42
N PRO A 78 -5.74 9.65 14.18
CA PRO A 78 -5.74 9.31 15.60
C PRO A 78 -5.41 7.83 15.85
N CYS A 79 -4.44 7.56 16.72
CA CYS A 79 -4.07 6.21 17.14
C CYS A 79 -5.21 5.55 17.91
N GLN A 80 -5.78 4.48 17.34
CA GLN A 80 -6.95 3.79 17.92
C GLN A 80 -6.58 2.75 18.99
N LEU A 81 -5.31 2.34 19.08
CA LEU A 81 -4.86 1.28 19.99
C LEU A 81 -3.82 1.86 20.95
N ASP A 82 -3.89 1.54 22.23
CA ASP A 82 -2.97 2.09 23.24
C ASP A 82 -1.52 1.69 22.99
N LYS A 83 -1.29 0.46 22.50
CA LYS A 83 0.04 0.04 22.05
C LYS A 83 0.60 0.92 20.93
N HIS A 84 -0.25 1.46 20.05
CA HIS A 84 0.18 2.41 19.01
C HIS A 84 0.40 3.79 19.59
N LYS A 85 -0.43 4.23 20.56
CA LYS A 85 -0.24 5.51 21.24
C LYS A 85 1.11 5.59 21.97
N LYS A 86 1.53 4.48 22.59
CA LYS A 86 2.85 4.37 23.25
C LYS A 86 4.02 4.53 22.29
N ILE A 87 3.85 4.17 21.01
CA ILE A 87 4.93 4.19 20.00
C ILE A 87 4.92 5.50 19.22
N TYR A 88 3.75 5.93 18.75
CA TYR A 88 3.59 7.03 17.80
C TYR A 88 3.05 8.31 18.44
N GLY A 89 2.64 8.26 19.71
CA GLY A 89 1.87 9.33 20.34
C GLY A 89 0.38 9.29 19.95
N PRO A 90 -0.38 10.37 20.20
CA PRO A 90 -1.83 10.37 19.96
C PRO A 90 -2.24 10.26 18.49
N TYR A 91 -1.33 10.57 17.56
CA TYR A 91 -1.56 10.53 16.12
C TYR A 91 -0.47 9.75 15.41
N PHE A 92 -0.87 8.85 14.51
CA PHE A 92 0.04 8.19 13.59
C PHE A 92 0.26 9.09 12.38
N THR A 93 1.52 9.39 12.08
CA THR A 93 1.89 10.29 10.96
C THR A 93 2.85 9.65 9.96
N GLU A 94 3.39 8.46 10.23
CA GLU A 94 4.40 7.81 9.36
C GLU A 94 3.79 6.92 8.26
N SER A 95 2.68 7.37 7.68
CA SER A 95 2.09 6.70 6.52
C SER A 95 2.92 7.03 5.26
N ALA A 96 3.42 5.98 4.59
CA ALA A 96 4.32 6.11 3.43
C ALA A 96 3.61 6.24 2.08
N GLY A 97 2.29 6.04 2.02
CA GLY A 97 1.57 5.92 0.77
C GLY A 97 1.56 4.48 0.27
N ALA A 98 0.37 4.01 -0.11
CA ALA A 98 0.15 2.69 -0.67
C ALA A 98 -1.06 2.65 -1.59
N ALA A 99 -1.07 1.68 -2.50
CA ALA A 99 -2.19 1.36 -3.36
C ALA A 99 -2.41 -0.16 -3.42
N ASP A 100 -3.67 -0.55 -3.57
CA ASP A 100 -4.07 -1.90 -3.90
C ASP A 100 -4.38 -1.95 -5.39
N ILE A 101 -3.83 -2.94 -6.09
CA ILE A 101 -3.96 -3.09 -7.54
C ILE A 101 -4.46 -4.47 -7.94
N VAL A 102 -5.08 -4.55 -9.11
CA VAL A 102 -5.41 -5.80 -9.80
C VAL A 102 -4.96 -5.75 -11.26
N THR A 103 -4.74 -6.91 -11.86
CA THR A 103 -4.34 -7.07 -13.26
C THR A 103 -5.41 -7.89 -14.00
N PRO A 104 -6.33 -7.29 -14.77
CA PRO A 104 -7.48 -8.01 -15.30
C PRO A 104 -7.13 -9.05 -16.38
N THR A 105 -5.96 -8.95 -17.03
CA THR A 105 -5.57 -9.82 -18.15
C THR A 105 -4.54 -10.89 -17.80
N ILE A 106 -3.99 -10.87 -16.59
CA ILE A 106 -3.02 -11.85 -16.10
C ILE A 106 -3.33 -12.21 -14.65
N SER A 107 -2.93 -13.40 -14.20
CA SER A 107 -3.11 -13.81 -12.80
C SER A 107 -2.50 -12.78 -11.85
N VAL A 108 -3.28 -12.36 -10.84
CA VAL A 108 -2.82 -11.42 -9.79
C VAL A 108 -1.61 -12.01 -9.04
N PHE A 109 -1.59 -13.32 -8.81
CA PHE A 109 -0.45 -13.98 -8.17
C PHE A 109 0.78 -14.03 -9.08
N TYR A 110 0.60 -14.22 -10.40
CA TYR A 110 1.69 -14.14 -11.36
C TYR A 110 2.30 -12.73 -11.40
N ALA A 111 1.46 -11.69 -11.49
CA ALA A 111 1.90 -10.30 -11.43
C ALA A 111 2.64 -9.99 -10.11
N PHE A 112 2.14 -10.49 -8.97
CA PHE A 112 2.81 -10.37 -7.68
C PHE A 112 4.23 -10.97 -7.71
N ARG A 113 4.42 -12.19 -8.24
CA ARG A 113 5.74 -12.81 -8.34
C ARG A 113 6.72 -12.01 -9.19
N LEU A 114 6.24 -11.45 -10.31
CA LEU A 114 7.06 -10.56 -11.15
C LEU A 114 7.45 -9.29 -10.40
N ILE A 115 6.51 -8.63 -9.72
CA ILE A 115 6.79 -7.42 -8.92
C ILE A 115 7.79 -7.72 -7.79
N VAL A 116 7.67 -8.86 -7.11
CA VAL A 116 8.65 -9.28 -6.10
C VAL A 116 10.03 -9.45 -6.73
N LYS A 117 10.13 -10.13 -7.90
CA LYS A 117 11.40 -10.27 -8.63
C LYS A 117 12.00 -8.91 -8.97
N MET A 118 11.19 -7.97 -9.49
CA MET A 118 11.63 -6.61 -9.81
C MET A 118 12.13 -5.85 -8.56
N ALA A 119 11.45 -6.02 -7.42
CA ALA A 119 11.84 -5.39 -6.17
C ALA A 119 13.13 -5.99 -5.55
N VAL A 120 13.33 -7.30 -5.70
CA VAL A 120 14.56 -8.00 -5.25
C VAL A 120 15.75 -7.64 -6.12
N THR A 121 15.55 -7.50 -7.43
CA THR A 121 16.59 -7.16 -8.40
C THR A 121 16.87 -5.65 -8.49
N GLY A 122 16.16 -4.82 -7.72
CA GLY A 122 16.38 -3.36 -7.68
C GLY A 122 15.77 -2.59 -8.86
N VAL A 123 15.02 -3.23 -9.75
CA VAL A 123 14.32 -2.59 -10.88
C VAL A 123 13.26 -1.60 -10.38
N VAL A 124 12.62 -1.92 -9.26
CA VAL A 124 11.69 -1.02 -8.55
C VAL A 124 12.04 -0.97 -7.08
N ASN A 125 11.89 0.20 -6.48
CA ASN A 125 12.10 0.36 -5.05
C ASN A 125 10.77 0.56 -4.33
N LEU A 126 10.24 -0.55 -3.82
CA LEU A 126 8.99 -0.63 -3.08
C LEU A 126 9.25 -0.90 -1.60
N GLY A 127 8.30 -0.47 -0.76
CA GLY A 127 8.17 -0.89 0.62
C GLY A 127 7.53 -2.27 0.68
N GLN A 128 6.35 -2.38 1.30
CA GLN A 128 5.63 -3.65 1.34
C GLN A 128 5.02 -3.99 -0.03
N VAL A 129 5.16 -5.27 -0.39
CA VAL A 129 4.48 -5.90 -1.52
C VAL A 129 3.75 -7.11 -0.94
N ILE A 130 2.41 -7.06 -0.95
CA ILE A 130 1.58 -8.07 -0.33
C ILE A 130 0.59 -8.60 -1.35
N TYR A 131 0.60 -9.91 -1.57
CA TYR A 131 -0.52 -10.57 -2.25
C TYR A 131 -1.62 -10.84 -1.24
N GLU A 132 -2.74 -10.15 -1.40
CA GLU A 132 -3.90 -10.28 -0.52
C GLU A 132 -5.04 -11.00 -1.23
N LYS A 133 -5.74 -11.84 -0.48
CA LYS A 133 -6.91 -12.55 -0.99
C LYS A 133 -7.96 -12.77 0.07
N ARG A 134 -9.22 -12.60 -0.30
CA ARG A 134 -10.40 -12.92 0.49
C ARG A 134 -11.08 -14.13 -0.14
N ARG A 135 -11.49 -15.11 0.67
CA ARG A 135 -12.20 -16.31 0.18
C ARG A 135 -13.72 -16.19 0.29
N HIS A 136 -14.22 -15.50 1.32
CA HIS A 136 -15.66 -15.34 1.57
C HIS A 136 -15.99 -13.89 1.99
N PRO A 137 -17.22 -13.40 1.71
CA PRO A 137 -18.30 -14.06 0.96
C PRO A 137 -18.04 -14.08 -0.55
N THR A 138 -17.32 -13.10 -1.09
CA THR A 138 -16.93 -13.04 -2.50
C THR A 138 -15.42 -13.19 -2.62
N PRO A 139 -14.93 -14.22 -3.33
CA PRO A 139 -13.53 -14.37 -3.66
C PRO A 139 -12.97 -13.12 -4.34
N ALA A 140 -11.85 -12.62 -3.86
CA ALA A 140 -11.17 -11.47 -4.47
C ALA A 140 -9.68 -11.53 -4.14
N GLU A 141 -8.86 -11.07 -5.08
CA GLU A 141 -7.41 -11.03 -4.94
C GLU A 141 -6.89 -9.68 -5.43
N TRP A 142 -5.85 -9.17 -4.76
CA TRP A 142 -5.20 -7.91 -5.12
C TRP A 142 -3.76 -7.90 -4.63
N ILE A 143 -3.00 -6.91 -5.11
CA ILE A 143 -1.61 -6.68 -4.67
C ILE A 143 -1.58 -5.33 -3.95
N HIS A 144 -1.22 -5.35 -2.68
CA HIS A 144 -0.88 -4.15 -1.93
C HIS A 144 0.57 -3.76 -2.23
N LEU A 145 0.79 -2.52 -2.65
CA LEU A 145 2.10 -1.93 -2.89
C LEU A 145 2.23 -0.67 -2.05
N SER A 146 3.34 -0.51 -1.33
CA SER A 146 3.64 0.73 -0.61
C SER A 146 5.00 1.32 -0.99
N ASN A 147 5.19 2.61 -0.70
CA ASN A 147 6.50 3.22 -0.80
C ASN A 147 7.47 2.69 0.28
N PRO A 148 8.79 2.66 0.00
CA PRO A 148 9.81 2.27 0.97
C PRO A 148 9.88 3.29 2.11
N ARG A 149 9.57 2.83 3.33
CA ARG A 149 9.49 3.70 4.52
C ARG A 149 10.85 4.29 4.91
N ASP A 150 11.91 3.52 4.77
CA ASP A 150 13.29 3.88 5.05
C ASP A 150 13.87 4.94 4.08
N HIS A 151 13.22 5.16 2.94
CA HIS A 151 13.51 6.28 2.04
C HIS A 151 12.73 7.56 2.40
N ILE A 152 11.72 7.45 3.27
CA ILE A 152 10.83 8.56 3.63
C ILE A 152 11.12 9.04 5.06
N PHE A 153 11.43 8.13 5.96
CA PHE A 153 11.69 8.39 7.37
C PHE A 153 13.08 7.91 7.75
N ASN A 154 13.62 8.51 8.81
CA ASN A 154 14.90 8.12 9.37
C ASN A 154 14.87 6.62 9.79
N LYS A 155 15.88 5.85 9.36
CA LYS A 155 15.96 4.41 9.62
C LYS A 155 16.01 4.07 11.11
N THR A 156 16.83 4.77 11.90
CA THR A 156 16.94 4.57 13.35
C THR A 156 15.61 4.81 14.06
N TYR A 157 14.85 5.81 13.61
CA TYR A 157 13.50 6.03 14.11
C TYR A 157 12.56 4.85 13.79
N LEU A 158 12.61 4.32 12.55
CA LEU A 158 11.80 3.16 12.16
C LEU A 158 12.17 1.89 12.93
N GLU A 159 13.44 1.68 13.25
CA GLU A 159 13.89 0.56 14.06
C GLU A 159 13.33 0.66 15.49
N LYS A 160 13.43 1.83 16.13
CA LYS A 160 12.91 2.06 17.49
C LYS A 160 11.40 1.89 17.60
N THR A 161 10.66 2.28 16.56
CA THR A 161 9.18 2.23 16.55
C THR A 161 8.60 0.93 16.00
N GLY A 162 9.45 0.00 15.54
CA GLY A 162 8.97 -1.17 14.78
C GLY A 162 8.31 -0.78 13.45
N GLY A 163 8.63 0.40 12.93
CA GLY A 163 8.15 0.94 11.66
C GLY A 163 8.75 0.25 10.44
N LEU A 164 9.84 -0.52 10.60
CA LEU A 164 10.36 -1.43 9.60
C LEU A 164 9.43 -2.64 9.44
N LYS A 165 8.77 -2.72 8.29
CA LYS A 165 7.82 -3.78 7.99
C LYS A 165 8.47 -4.87 7.14
N ARG A 166 8.00 -6.11 7.30
CA ARG A 166 8.36 -7.21 6.40
C ARG A 166 7.92 -6.86 4.97
N LYS A 167 8.87 -7.02 4.02
CA LYS A 167 8.74 -6.53 2.65
C LYS A 167 7.76 -7.36 1.81
N PHE A 168 7.95 -8.67 1.74
CA PHE A 168 7.16 -9.57 0.88
C PHE A 168 6.25 -10.46 1.71
N LEU A 169 4.94 -10.33 1.49
CA LEU A 169 3.94 -11.03 2.30
C LEU A 169 2.83 -11.64 1.43
N THR A 170 2.17 -12.65 1.97
CA THR A 170 0.91 -13.19 1.45
C THR A 170 -0.13 -13.22 2.56
N SER A 171 -1.35 -12.76 2.28
CA SER A 171 -2.46 -12.86 3.25
C SER A 171 -3.20 -14.18 3.11
N LYS A 172 -3.71 -14.71 4.22
CA LYS A 172 -4.59 -15.90 4.19
C LYS A 172 -6.08 -15.58 4.08
N ASN A 173 -6.48 -14.40 4.56
CA ASN A 173 -7.86 -14.10 4.93
C ASN A 173 -8.16 -12.59 4.83
N GLY A 174 -7.83 -11.98 3.69
CA GLY A 174 -8.18 -10.58 3.39
C GLY A 174 -7.47 -9.58 4.30
N GLY A 175 -6.21 -9.82 4.60
CA GLY A 175 -5.36 -8.93 5.40
C GLY A 175 -5.40 -9.11 6.92
N LYS A 176 -6.08 -10.15 7.44
CA LYS A 176 -6.11 -10.41 8.89
C LYS A 176 -4.86 -11.15 9.38
N THR A 177 -4.32 -12.10 8.62
CA THR A 177 -3.08 -12.80 8.92
C THR A 177 -2.20 -12.93 7.68
N TYR A 178 -0.89 -12.81 7.90
CA TYR A 178 0.13 -12.79 6.86
C TYR A 178 1.19 -13.87 7.08
N ARG A 179 1.78 -14.34 5.98
CA ARG A 179 3.00 -15.15 5.96
C ARG A 179 4.05 -14.45 5.11
N VAL A 180 5.31 -14.66 5.45
CA VAL A 180 6.43 -14.22 4.60
C VAL A 180 6.37 -14.98 3.30
N PHE A 181 6.53 -14.27 2.19
CA PHE A 181 6.74 -14.88 0.90
C PHE A 181 8.23 -15.15 0.73
N SER A 182 8.59 -16.42 0.60
CA SER A 182 9.94 -16.84 0.21
C SER A 182 9.98 -16.92 -1.31
N PHE A 183 10.88 -16.14 -1.91
CA PHE A 183 11.09 -16.05 -3.36
C PHE A 183 11.99 -17.19 -3.85
#